data_AF-A0A953RG97-F1
#
_entry.id   AF-A0A953RG97-F1
#
_cell.length_a   1.000
_cell.length_b   1.000
_cell.length_c   1.000
_cell.angle_alpha   90.00
_cell.angle_beta   90.00
_cell.angle_gamma   90.00
#
_symmetry.space_group_name_H-M   'P 1'
#
loop_
_entity.id
_entity.type
_entity.pdbx_description
1 polymer ?
#
loop_
_entity_poly.entity_id
_entity_poly.type
_entity_poly.pdbx_seq_one_letter_code
_entity_poly.pdbx_strand_id
1 'polypeptide(L)'
;MKQDLRYSPSKCFETFVFPEGLWQSANAALAARGECYHEHRKSLMRALWLGLTDIYNLFHARDLTPAKVAKVSKKSHEESKRGYEGLVELRRLHIALDLAIRDAYGWQNIPLDHDFYEVETLAENDRLRYTISPAARKELLGRLLALNHARAEAEKAAAKPTKPKRGRNAPAPAGEHVEMFTEED
;
A
#
# COMPACT_ATOMS: atom_id res chain seq x y z
N MET A 1 9.08 -5.71 -20.84
CA MET A 1 9.41 -4.83 -19.69
C MET A 1 8.78 -5.42 -18.44
N LYS A 2 9.56 -5.72 -17.40
CA LYS A 2 8.97 -6.02 -16.07
C LYS A 2 8.44 -4.71 -15.49
N GLN A 3 7.13 -4.61 -15.31
CA GLN A 3 6.51 -3.50 -14.58
C GLN A 3 6.57 -3.83 -13.09
N ASP A 4 7.75 -3.66 -12.49
CA ASP A 4 7.87 -3.82 -11.03
C ASP A 4 7.13 -2.67 -10.33
N LEU A 5 6.30 -2.98 -9.34
CA LEU A 5 5.57 -2.01 -8.55
C LEU A 5 6.57 -1.08 -7.84
N ARG A 6 6.61 0.21 -8.22
CA ARG A 6 7.46 1.21 -7.55
C ARG A 6 6.68 1.89 -6.44
N TYR A 7 6.97 1.50 -5.20
CA TYR A 7 6.45 2.18 -4.03
C TYR A 7 7.28 3.44 -3.73
N SER A 8 6.62 4.59 -3.59
CA SER A 8 7.23 5.84 -3.16
C SER A 8 6.40 6.41 -2.01
N PRO A 9 6.97 6.62 -0.81
CA PRO A 9 6.21 7.08 0.35
C PRO A 9 5.38 8.34 0.07
N SER A 10 5.95 9.33 -0.62
CA SER A 10 5.26 10.58 -0.96
C SER A 10 4.11 10.42 -1.95
N LYS A 11 4.15 9.39 -2.81
CA LYS A 11 3.08 9.12 -3.80
C LYS A 11 2.04 8.12 -3.32
N CYS A 12 2.42 7.23 -2.40
CA CYS A 12 1.59 6.11 -1.98
C CYS A 12 1.08 6.25 -0.56
N PHE A 13 1.93 6.64 0.41
CA PHE A 13 1.58 6.65 1.82
C PHE A 13 1.03 8.00 2.28
N GLU A 14 1.75 9.08 2.00
CA GLU A 14 1.40 10.43 2.47
C GLU A 14 0.07 10.93 1.89
N THR A 15 -0.20 10.52 0.64
CA THR A 15 -1.43 10.82 -0.10
C THR A 15 -2.54 9.79 0.13
N PHE A 16 -2.27 8.70 0.85
CA PHE A 16 -3.29 7.69 1.11
C PHE A 16 -4.39 8.26 2.00
N VAL A 17 -5.64 8.00 1.64
CA VAL A 17 -6.78 8.46 2.44
C VAL A 17 -7.06 7.44 3.53
N PHE A 18 -6.42 7.64 4.68
CA PHE A 18 -6.72 6.89 5.89
C PHE A 18 -8.09 7.30 6.45
N PRO A 19 -8.83 6.38 7.11
CA PRO A 19 -10.06 6.74 7.80
C PRO A 19 -9.79 7.80 8.87
N GLU A 20 -10.73 8.73 9.05
CA GLU A 20 -10.64 9.78 10.04
C GLU A 20 -10.52 9.21 11.46
N GLY A 21 -9.76 9.87 12.33
CA GLY A 21 -9.64 9.48 13.74
C GLY A 21 -8.64 8.35 14.02
N LEU A 22 -8.21 7.57 13.03
CA LEU A 22 -7.26 6.46 13.25
C LEU A 22 -5.85 6.91 13.69
N TRP A 23 -5.45 8.12 13.29
CA TRP A 23 -4.16 8.70 13.68
C TRP A 23 -4.24 9.35 15.06
N GLN A 24 -5.42 9.86 15.42
CA GLN A 24 -5.68 10.57 16.67
C GLN A 24 -6.03 9.61 17.81
N SER A 25 -6.71 8.51 17.50
CA SER A 25 -7.10 7.47 18.44
C SER A 25 -6.83 6.10 17.84
N ALA A 26 -5.90 5.37 18.45
CA ALA A 26 -5.59 4.02 18.02
C ALA A 26 -6.83 3.13 18.18
N ASN A 27 -7.29 2.53 17.08
CA ASN A 27 -8.33 1.50 17.15
C ASN A 27 -7.71 0.21 17.71
N ALA A 28 -7.92 -0.03 19.02
CA ALA A 28 -7.34 -1.17 19.72
C ALA A 28 -7.71 -2.52 19.09
N ALA A 29 -8.92 -2.65 18.55
CA ALA A 29 -9.34 -3.88 17.89
C ALA A 29 -8.59 -4.11 16.57
N LEU A 30 -8.38 -3.05 15.78
CA LEU A 30 -7.60 -3.13 14.54
C LEU A 30 -6.11 -3.41 14.83
N ALA A 31 -5.54 -2.75 15.83
CA ALA A 31 -4.16 -2.96 16.27
C ALA A 31 -3.93 -4.41 16.71
N ALA A 32 -4.81 -4.96 17.55
CA ALA A 32 -4.72 -6.36 18.00
C ALA A 32 -4.80 -7.36 16.83
N ARG A 33 -5.67 -7.11 15.84
CA ARG A 33 -5.76 -7.95 14.63
C ARG A 33 -4.49 -7.87 13.78
N GLY A 34 -3.95 -6.66 13.60
CA GLY A 34 -2.70 -6.44 12.89
C GLY A 34 -1.51 -7.13 13.55
N GLU A 35 -1.42 -7.05 14.88
CA GLU A 35 -0.38 -7.72 15.67
C GLU A 35 -0.52 -9.24 15.60
N CYS A 36 -1.72 -9.78 15.77
CA CYS A 36 -1.97 -11.21 15.64
C CYS A 36 -1.56 -11.75 14.25
N TYR A 37 -1.93 -11.06 13.18
CA TYR A 37 -1.49 -11.39 11.82
C TYR A 37 0.04 -11.34 11.68
N HIS A 38 0.67 -10.26 12.17
CA HIS A 38 2.10 -10.05 12.06
C HIS A 38 2.90 -11.14 12.79
N GLU A 39 2.57 -11.41 14.04
CA GLU A 39 3.27 -12.39 14.87
C GLU A 39 3.03 -13.81 14.38
N HIS A 40 1.81 -14.14 13.91
CA HIS A 40 1.55 -15.44 13.28
C HIS A 40 2.39 -15.66 12.03
N ARG A 41 2.43 -14.68 11.12
CA ARG A 41 3.26 -14.74 9.90
C ARG A 41 4.75 -14.92 10.25
N LYS A 42 5.24 -14.15 11.22
CA LYS A 42 6.64 -14.18 11.66
C LYS A 42 6.99 -15.52 12.31
N SER A 43 6.10 -16.07 13.13
CA SER A 43 6.27 -17.40 13.71
C SER A 43 6.31 -18.48 12.63
N LEU A 44 5.40 -18.42 11.67
CA LEU A 44 5.33 -19.35 10.54
C LEU A 44 6.60 -19.29 9.67
N MET A 45 7.09 -18.09 9.35
CA MET A 45 8.35 -17.88 8.64
C MET A 45 9.53 -18.54 9.36
N ARG A 46 9.62 -18.38 10.68
CA ARG A 46 10.69 -18.99 11.50
C ARG A 46 10.57 -20.50 11.57
N ALA A 47 9.36 -21.03 11.79
CA ALA A 47 9.10 -22.46 11.89
C ALA A 47 9.47 -23.20 10.59
N LEU A 48 9.10 -22.63 9.43
CA LEU A 48 9.39 -23.21 8.13
C LEU A 48 10.76 -22.81 7.56
N TRP A 49 11.45 -21.87 8.21
CA TRP A 49 12.68 -21.24 7.70
C TRP A 49 12.51 -20.68 6.28
N LEU A 50 11.40 -19.97 6.06
CA LEU A 50 11.02 -19.39 4.77
C LEU A 50 11.04 -17.86 4.79
N GLY A 51 11.47 -17.27 3.68
CA GLY A 51 11.36 -15.83 3.44
C GLY A 51 9.93 -15.40 3.10
N LEU A 52 9.72 -14.08 3.02
CA LEU A 52 8.40 -13.52 2.65
C LEU A 52 7.95 -14.04 1.27
N THR A 53 8.85 -14.06 0.29
CA THR A 53 8.52 -14.52 -1.07
C THR A 53 7.96 -15.94 -1.07
N ASP A 54 8.62 -16.88 -0.38
CA ASP A 54 8.17 -18.27 -0.34
C ASP A 54 6.84 -18.43 0.41
N ILE A 55 6.67 -17.70 1.53
CA ILE A 55 5.42 -17.69 2.27
C ILE A 55 4.27 -17.16 1.41
N TYR A 56 4.45 -16.06 0.70
CA TYR A 56 3.39 -15.50 -0.14
C TYR A 56 3.15 -16.34 -1.40
N ASN A 57 4.16 -16.99 -1.96
CA ASN A 57 3.96 -17.97 -3.03
C ASN A 57 3.08 -19.14 -2.57
N LEU A 58 3.32 -19.68 -1.37
CA LEU A 58 2.47 -20.72 -0.77
C LEU A 58 1.09 -20.18 -0.39
N PHE A 59 1.02 -18.95 0.12
CA PHE A 59 -0.23 -18.27 0.45
C PHE A 59 -1.14 -18.12 -0.76
N HIS A 60 -0.59 -17.84 -1.95
CA HIS A 60 -1.34 -17.74 -3.19
C HIS A 60 -1.50 -19.07 -3.96
N ALA A 61 -0.97 -20.18 -3.44
CA ALA A 61 -1.15 -21.49 -4.06
C ALA A 61 -2.59 -22.02 -3.82
N ARG A 62 -3.38 -22.18 -4.89
CA ARG A 62 -4.73 -22.76 -4.82
C ARG A 62 -4.70 -24.24 -4.42
N ASP A 63 -3.72 -24.97 -4.94
CA ASP A 63 -3.46 -26.38 -4.66
C ASP A 63 -2.54 -26.58 -3.44
N LEU A 64 -2.71 -25.74 -2.41
CA LEU A 64 -1.89 -25.82 -1.21
C LEU A 64 -2.09 -27.18 -0.52
N THR A 65 -0.99 -27.90 -0.30
CA THR A 65 -0.98 -29.19 0.39
C THR A 65 0.24 -29.27 1.32
N PRO A 66 0.21 -30.13 2.36
CA PRO A 66 1.38 -30.38 3.20
C PRO A 66 2.61 -30.84 2.40
N ALA A 67 2.42 -31.62 1.32
CA ALA A 67 3.51 -32.05 0.46
C ALA A 67 4.19 -30.88 -0.28
N LYS A 68 3.41 -29.87 -0.69
CA LYS A 68 3.94 -28.66 -1.32
C LYS A 68 4.73 -27.81 -0.33
N VAL A 69 4.23 -27.69 0.91
CA VAL A 69 4.95 -27.04 2.01
C VAL A 69 6.26 -27.78 2.30
N ALA A 70 6.25 -29.10 2.35
CA ALA A 70 7.46 -29.92 2.54
C ALA A 70 8.48 -29.71 1.43
N LYS A 71 8.03 -29.66 0.17
CA LYS A 71 8.91 -29.42 -0.99
C LYS A 71 9.63 -28.07 -0.91
N VAL A 72 8.94 -27.02 -0.47
CA VAL A 72 9.51 -25.66 -0.40
C VAL A 72 10.36 -25.48 0.86
N SER A 73 9.85 -25.89 2.03
CA SER A 73 10.53 -25.71 3.32
C SER A 73 11.62 -26.74 3.61
N LYS A 74 11.61 -27.88 2.90
CA LYS A 74 12.50 -29.04 3.13
C LYS A 74 12.41 -29.60 4.56
N LYS A 75 11.27 -29.40 5.22
CA LYS A 75 10.98 -29.86 6.58
C LYS A 75 10.41 -31.28 6.60
N SER A 76 10.35 -31.87 7.80
CA SER A 76 9.70 -33.16 8.01
C SER A 76 8.21 -33.11 7.63
N HIS A 77 7.59 -34.28 7.44
CA HIS A 77 6.16 -34.37 7.11
C HIS A 77 5.28 -33.67 8.17
N GLU A 78 5.55 -33.92 9.45
CA GLU A 78 4.80 -33.34 10.57
C GLU A 78 4.94 -31.81 10.65
N GLU A 79 6.16 -31.28 10.49
CA GLU A 79 6.38 -29.83 10.45
C GLU A 79 5.70 -29.18 9.24
N SER A 80 5.69 -29.87 8.10
CA SER A 80 5.05 -29.38 6.88
C SER A 80 3.53 -29.38 6.98
N LYS A 81 2.95 -30.35 7.68
CA LYS A 81 1.52 -30.37 8.02
C LYS A 81 1.15 -29.19 8.93
N ARG A 82 1.94 -28.94 9.99
CA ARG A 82 1.76 -27.74 10.83
C ARG A 82 1.93 -26.44 10.05
N GLY A 83 2.88 -26.40 9.12
CA GLY A 83 3.08 -25.26 8.22
C GLY A 83 1.89 -25.01 7.29
N TYR A 84 1.30 -26.07 6.76
CA TYR A 84 0.07 -26.01 5.98
C TYR A 84 -1.08 -25.41 6.78
N GLU A 85 -1.32 -25.91 8.00
CA GLU A 85 -2.34 -25.38 8.91
C GLU A 85 -2.06 -23.90 9.23
N GLY A 86 -0.80 -23.56 9.47
CA GLY A 86 -0.35 -22.18 9.69
C GLY A 86 -0.63 -21.25 8.50
N LEU A 87 -0.48 -21.72 7.26
CA LEU A 87 -0.81 -20.94 6.05
C LEU A 87 -2.31 -20.74 5.88
N VAL A 88 -3.13 -21.76 6.20
CA VAL A 88 -4.59 -21.63 6.20
C VAL A 88 -5.03 -20.62 7.26
N GLU A 89 -4.44 -20.68 8.45
CA GLU A 89 -4.70 -19.71 9.50
C GLU A 89 -4.23 -18.29 9.11
N LEU A 90 -3.11 -18.17 8.40
CA LEU A 90 -2.64 -16.89 7.87
C LEU A 90 -3.65 -16.28 6.89
N ARG A 91 -4.31 -17.09 6.05
CA ARG A 91 -5.40 -16.62 5.16
C ARG A 91 -6.60 -16.15 5.97
N ARG A 92 -7.00 -16.88 7.00
CA ARG A 92 -8.11 -16.51 7.89
C ARG A 92 -7.82 -15.18 8.61
N LEU A 93 -6.62 -15.00 9.15
CA LEU A 93 -6.20 -13.75 9.79
C LEU A 93 -6.13 -12.58 8.80
N HIS A 94 -5.74 -12.83 7.55
CA HIS A 94 -5.75 -11.81 6.50
C HIS A 94 -7.16 -11.31 6.20
N ILE A 95 -8.13 -12.23 6.04
CA ILE A 95 -9.55 -11.89 5.87
C ILE A 95 -10.04 -11.05 7.06
N ALA A 96 -9.73 -11.50 8.28
CA ALA A 96 -10.14 -10.81 9.50
C ALA A 96 -9.56 -9.39 9.62
N LEU A 97 -8.34 -9.17 9.11
CA LEU A 97 -7.71 -7.86 9.04
C LEU A 97 -8.38 -6.97 7.98
N ASP A 98 -8.59 -7.49 6.78
CA ASP A 98 -9.23 -6.76 5.68
C ASP A 98 -10.66 -6.33 6.03
N LEU A 99 -11.43 -7.21 6.68
CA LEU A 99 -12.78 -6.88 7.17
C LEU A 99 -12.73 -5.77 8.23
N ALA A 100 -11.77 -5.83 9.16
CA ALA A 100 -11.62 -4.79 10.17
C ALA A 100 -11.22 -3.44 9.56
N ILE A 101 -10.37 -3.43 8.53
CA ILE A 101 -10.01 -2.22 7.78
C ILE A 101 -11.24 -1.68 7.05
N ARG A 102 -11.97 -2.52 6.31
CA ARG A 102 -13.22 -2.15 5.63
C ARG A 102 -14.21 -1.51 6.60
N ASP A 103 -14.38 -2.10 7.77
CA ASP A 103 -15.31 -1.60 8.79
C ASP A 103 -14.84 -0.27 9.39
N ALA A 104 -13.52 -0.05 9.51
CA ALA A 104 -12.95 1.23 9.93
C ALA A 104 -13.19 2.35 8.92
N TYR A 105 -13.34 2.03 7.63
CA TYR A 105 -13.81 2.97 6.60
C TYR A 105 -15.34 3.16 6.61
N GLY A 106 -16.10 2.40 7.41
CA GLY A 106 -17.56 2.41 7.39
C GLY A 106 -18.17 1.72 6.17
N TRP A 107 -17.46 0.74 5.58
CA TRP A 107 -17.87 0.06 4.35
C TRP A 107 -18.36 -1.37 4.56
N GLN A 108 -19.05 -1.62 5.68
CA GLN A 108 -19.58 -2.94 6.06
C GLN A 108 -20.47 -3.56 4.96
N ASN A 109 -21.06 -2.72 4.10
CA ASN A 109 -21.91 -3.13 2.99
C ASN A 109 -21.17 -3.77 1.80
N ILE A 110 -19.82 -3.76 1.78
CA ILE A 110 -19.05 -4.40 0.72
C ILE A 110 -18.73 -5.84 1.13
N PRO A 111 -19.28 -6.86 0.46
CA PRO A 111 -18.81 -8.23 0.63
C PRO A 111 -17.42 -8.35 -0.03
N LEU A 112 -16.40 -8.70 0.75
CA LEU A 112 -15.04 -8.83 0.21
C LEU A 112 -14.83 -10.14 -0.56
N ASP A 113 -15.55 -11.18 -0.16
CA ASP A 113 -15.56 -12.52 -0.77
C ASP A 113 -14.15 -12.97 -1.17
N HIS A 114 -13.28 -13.20 -0.19
CA HIS A 114 -11.90 -13.63 -0.44
C HIS A 114 -11.85 -15.03 -1.04
N ASP A 115 -11.25 -15.14 -2.21
CA ASP A 115 -10.99 -16.40 -2.90
C ASP A 115 -9.80 -16.23 -3.87
N PHE A 116 -9.57 -17.21 -4.73
CA PHE A 116 -8.58 -17.16 -5.78
C PHE A 116 -9.14 -16.45 -7.00
N TYR A 117 -8.64 -15.24 -7.26
CA TYR A 117 -9.00 -14.44 -8.43
C TYR A 117 -7.77 -14.10 -9.26
N GLU A 118 -8.01 -13.89 -10.55
CA GLU A 118 -7.00 -13.39 -11.46
C GLU A 118 -6.80 -11.88 -11.27
N VAL A 119 -5.54 -11.48 -11.17
CA VAL A 119 -5.14 -10.08 -11.08
C VAL A 119 -4.54 -9.67 -12.42
N GLU A 120 -5.30 -8.90 -13.19
CA GLU A 120 -4.96 -8.50 -14.57
C GLU A 120 -3.65 -7.72 -14.67
N THR A 121 -3.25 -7.03 -13.59
CA THR A 121 -2.00 -6.26 -13.53
C THR A 121 -0.74 -7.12 -13.44
N LEU A 122 -0.89 -8.43 -13.25
CA LEU A 122 0.22 -9.39 -13.18
C LEU A 122 0.42 -10.11 -14.51
N ALA A 123 1.63 -10.68 -14.69
CA ALA A 123 1.94 -11.50 -15.86
C ALA A 123 1.06 -12.76 -15.89
N GLU A 124 0.64 -13.18 -17.09
CA GLU A 124 -0.29 -14.32 -17.32
C GLU A 124 0.04 -15.56 -16.51
N ASN A 125 1.33 -15.89 -16.39
CA ASN A 125 1.79 -17.08 -15.69
C ASN A 125 1.65 -17.01 -14.15
N ASP A 126 1.35 -15.84 -13.56
CA ASP A 126 1.28 -15.60 -12.11
C ASP A 126 0.13 -14.65 -11.72
N ARG A 127 -0.99 -14.73 -12.45
CA ARG A 127 -2.18 -13.88 -12.22
C ARG A 127 -3.05 -14.36 -11.06
N LEU A 128 -3.05 -15.66 -10.76
CA LEU A 128 -3.95 -16.22 -9.76
C LEU A 128 -3.45 -15.91 -8.34
N ARG A 129 -4.20 -15.11 -7.59
CA ARG A 129 -3.87 -14.73 -6.22
C ARG A 129 -5.05 -14.97 -5.30
N TYR A 130 -4.78 -15.46 -4.09
CA TYR A 130 -5.74 -15.38 -2.99
C TYR A 130 -5.96 -13.91 -2.60
N THR A 131 -7.13 -13.36 -2.90
CA THR A 131 -7.44 -11.93 -2.78
C THR A 131 -8.96 -11.69 -2.76
N ILE A 132 -9.38 -10.43 -2.61
CA ILE A 132 -10.80 -10.05 -2.65
C ILE A 132 -11.40 -10.17 -4.05
N SER A 133 -12.72 -10.32 -4.12
CA SER A 133 -13.45 -10.42 -5.39
C SER A 133 -13.18 -9.22 -6.31
N PRO A 134 -13.18 -9.40 -7.64
CA PRO A 134 -12.99 -8.30 -8.59
C PRO A 134 -14.04 -7.19 -8.41
N ALA A 135 -15.27 -7.56 -8.05
CA ALA A 135 -16.35 -6.62 -7.76
C ALA A 135 -16.03 -5.78 -6.50
N ALA A 136 -15.63 -6.42 -5.40
CA ALA A 136 -15.21 -5.73 -4.18
C ALA A 136 -14.00 -4.82 -4.42
N ARG A 137 -13.00 -5.29 -5.18
CA ARG A 137 -11.83 -4.50 -5.55
C ARG A 137 -12.22 -3.23 -6.31
N LYS A 138 -13.09 -3.36 -7.31
CA LYS A 138 -13.55 -2.22 -8.13
C LYS A 138 -14.30 -1.20 -7.26
N GLU A 139 -15.18 -1.67 -6.39
CA GLU A 139 -15.93 -0.81 -5.47
C GLU A 139 -15.01 -0.08 -4.49
N LEU A 140 -14.08 -0.80 -3.85
CA LEU A 140 -13.11 -0.21 -2.92
C LEU A 140 -12.24 0.85 -3.62
N LEU A 141 -11.72 0.55 -4.80
CA LEU A 141 -10.93 1.51 -5.58
C LEU A 141 -11.76 2.74 -5.95
N GLY A 142 -13.03 2.56 -6.33
CA GLY A 142 -13.95 3.66 -6.60
C GLY A 142 -14.16 4.57 -5.40
N ARG A 143 -14.40 4.00 -4.21
CA ARG A 143 -14.58 4.78 -2.97
C ARG A 143 -13.30 5.48 -2.53
N LEU A 144 -12.15 4.80 -2.60
CA LEU A 144 -10.85 5.39 -2.29
C LEU A 144 -10.52 6.55 -3.25
N LEU A 145 -10.85 6.41 -4.54
CA LEU A 145 -10.67 7.46 -5.52
C LEU A 145 -11.55 8.68 -5.23
N ALA A 146 -12.82 8.45 -4.89
CA ALA A 146 -13.73 9.53 -4.51
C ALA A 146 -13.25 10.28 -3.25
N LEU A 147 -12.81 9.55 -2.23
CA LEU A 147 -12.21 10.12 -1.02
C LEU A 147 -10.94 10.93 -1.34
N ASN A 148 -10.10 10.43 -2.24
CA ASN A 148 -8.87 11.13 -2.64
C ASN A 148 -9.18 12.45 -3.36
N HIS A 149 -10.18 12.45 -4.25
CA HIS A 149 -10.64 13.68 -4.90
C HIS A 149 -11.20 14.69 -3.90
N ALA A 150 -12.03 14.25 -2.95
CA ALA A 150 -12.58 15.13 -1.91
C ALA A 150 -11.48 15.78 -1.06
N ARG A 151 -10.46 15.01 -0.66
CA ARG A 151 -9.31 15.52 0.08
C ARG A 151 -8.49 16.51 -0.76
N ALA A 152 -8.22 16.19 -2.02
CA ALA A 152 -7.48 17.08 -2.91
C ALA A 152 -8.19 18.43 -3.11
N GLU A 153 -9.51 18.44 -3.24
CA GLU A 153 -10.29 19.70 -3.33
C GLU A 153 -10.25 20.49 -2.01
N ALA A 154 -10.34 19.81 -0.86
CA ALA A 154 -10.19 20.45 0.45
C ALA A 154 -8.80 21.06 0.65
N GLU A 155 -7.73 20.36 0.25
CA GLU A 155 -6.36 20.86 0.32
C GLU A 155 -6.14 22.06 -0.61
N LYS A 156 -6.72 22.07 -1.82
CA LYS A 156 -6.70 23.23 -2.72
C LYS A 156 -7.42 24.43 -2.12
N ALA A 157 -8.58 24.21 -1.49
CA ALA A 157 -9.34 25.27 -0.84
C ALA A 157 -8.63 25.85 0.40
N ALA A 158 -7.89 25.01 1.14
CA ALA A 158 -7.10 25.40 2.30
C ALA A 158 -5.72 26.00 1.95
N ALA A 159 -5.24 25.80 0.72
CA ALA A 159 -3.97 26.35 0.26
C ALA A 159 -4.05 27.89 0.21
N LYS A 160 -3.29 28.56 1.09
CA LYS A 160 -3.13 30.02 1.05
C LYS A 160 -2.56 30.43 -0.32
N PRO A 161 -3.03 31.54 -0.92
CA PRO A 161 -2.53 31.99 -2.21
C PRO A 161 -1.03 32.28 -2.09
N THR A 162 -0.22 31.49 -2.79
CA THR A 162 1.21 31.78 -2.94
C THR A 162 1.35 33.08 -3.71
N LYS A 163 1.90 34.11 -3.04
CA LYS A 163 2.31 35.36 -3.70
C LYS A 163 3.12 35.01 -4.96
N PRO A 164 2.87 35.65 -6.11
CA PRO A 164 3.60 35.34 -7.32
C PRO A 164 5.09 35.61 -7.06
N LYS A 165 5.93 34.59 -7.32
CA LYS A 165 7.39 34.79 -7.39
C LYS A 165 7.62 35.79 -8.52
N ARG A 166 7.95 37.04 -8.16
CA ARG A 166 8.49 38.05 -9.09
C ARG A 166 9.59 37.36 -9.90
N GLY A 167 9.36 37.22 -11.20
CA GLY A 167 10.33 36.63 -12.11
C GLY A 167 11.66 37.36 -11.97
N ARG A 168 12.73 36.60 -11.71
CA ARG A 168 14.10 37.07 -11.92
C ARG A 168 14.27 37.19 -13.43
N ASN A 169 14.07 38.39 -13.97
CA ASN A 169 14.62 38.82 -15.25
C ASN A 169 14.65 40.36 -15.26
N ALA A 170 15.78 40.92 -14.85
CA ALA A 170 16.24 42.20 -15.33
C ALA A 170 17.67 41.96 -15.85
N PRO A 171 17.99 42.26 -17.12
CA PRO A 171 19.37 42.25 -17.56
C PRO A 171 20.12 43.40 -16.88
N ALA A 172 21.37 43.15 -16.49
CA ALA A 172 22.25 44.17 -15.92
C ALA A 172 22.52 45.27 -16.97
N PRO A 173 22.49 46.57 -16.61
CA PRO A 173 23.01 47.59 -17.51
C PRO A 173 24.54 47.52 -17.52
N ALA A 174 25.10 47.56 -18.73
CA ALA A 174 26.53 47.56 -18.98
C ALA A 174 27.17 48.90 -18.59
N GLY A 175 28.38 48.79 -18.04
CA GLY A 175 29.53 49.71 -18.11
C GLY A 175 29.30 51.22 -18.31
N GLU A 176 29.73 51.97 -17.28
CA GLU A 176 30.62 53.13 -17.37
C GLU A 176 30.62 53.95 -18.67
N HIS A 177 30.01 55.14 -18.59
CA HIS A 177 30.53 56.32 -19.29
C HIS A 177 30.46 57.49 -18.31
N VAL A 178 31.60 57.86 -17.73
CA VAL A 178 31.77 59.11 -16.98
C VAL A 178 32.13 60.17 -18.01
N GLU A 179 31.16 60.98 -18.41
CA GLU A 179 31.43 62.27 -19.05
C GLU A 179 31.61 63.32 -17.96
N MET A 180 32.85 63.79 -17.80
CA MET A 180 33.18 64.95 -17.00
C MET A 180 32.62 66.20 -17.70
N PHE A 181 31.56 66.78 -17.15
CA PHE A 181 31.17 68.14 -17.49
C PHE A 181 32.20 69.13 -16.92
N THR A 182 32.73 69.95 -17.82
CA THR A 182 33.33 71.27 -17.58
C THR A 182 32.27 72.26 -17.10
N GLU A 183 32.59 73.13 -16.13
CA GLU A 183 32.71 74.59 -16.29
C GLU A 183 32.87 75.35 -14.95
N GLU A 184 33.78 76.33 -15.00
CA GLU A 184 33.82 77.65 -14.31
C GLU A 184 33.88 77.77 -12.78
N ASP A 185 35.03 78.26 -12.28
CA ASP A 185 35.26 79.68 -11.96
C ASP A 185 36.73 80.07 -12.27
#